data_AF-A0A2W7BCK1-F1
#
_entry.id   AF-A0A2W7BCK1-F1
#
_cell.length_a   1.000
_cell.length_b   1.000
_cell.length_c   1.000
_cell.angle_alpha   90.00
_cell.angle_beta   90.00
_cell.angle_gamma   90.00
#
_symmetry.space_group_name_H-M   'P 1'
#
loop_
_entity.id
_entity.type
_entity.pdbx_description
1 polymer ?
#
loop_
_entity_poly.entity_id
_entity_poly.type
_entity_poly.pdbx_seq_one_letter_code
_entity_poly.pdbx_strand_id
1 'polypeptide(L)'
;MQKILFLFGELNDDDIDWIIASGMIEKIAAETVLIQEGNPSDYLYLLLEGEVVVSVNVLENAKEVATLGTGEVFGEMSFIDGRSPSATVETSQNSLVLSLPRSLLASRLSQDVGFAARFNRAIALFLSSRLRIALTELDFGKDFVHPDEELSPVLLENLPLARARFDWLLKRIKNSAYLENL
;
A
#
# COMPACT_ATOMS: atom_id res chain seq x y z
N MET A 1 -9.86 11.89 -3.24
CA MET A 1 -9.98 11.11 -1.98
C MET A 1 -10.45 9.66 -2.28
N GLN A 2 -9.81 8.98 -3.25
CA GLN A 2 -10.21 7.65 -3.78
C GLN A 2 -9.01 6.73 -4.12
N LYS A 3 -7.81 6.96 -3.54
CA LYS A 3 -6.67 6.00 -3.70
C LYS A 3 -6.91 4.66 -2.96
N ILE A 4 -8.03 4.60 -2.25
CA ILE A 4 -8.37 3.75 -1.14
C ILE A 4 -8.85 2.42 -1.75
N LEU A 5 -8.11 1.32 -1.51
CA LEU A 5 -8.60 -0.08 -1.49
C LEU A 5 -8.39 -0.97 -2.72
N PHE A 6 -7.54 -0.62 -3.69
CA PHE A 6 -7.29 -1.51 -4.85
C PHE A 6 -6.90 -2.93 -4.44
N LEU A 7 -6.12 -3.07 -3.35
CA LEU A 7 -5.79 -4.38 -2.79
C LEU A 7 -7.04 -5.14 -2.31
N PHE A 8 -7.92 -4.49 -1.54
CA PHE A 8 -9.08 -5.11 -0.91
C PHE A 8 -10.25 -5.38 -1.87
N GLY A 9 -10.31 -4.66 -2.99
CA GLY A 9 -11.30 -4.92 -4.04
C GLY A 9 -11.04 -6.24 -4.78
N GLU A 10 -9.78 -6.67 -4.83
CA GLU A 10 -9.35 -7.82 -5.62
C GLU A 10 -9.09 -9.07 -4.79
N LEU A 11 -8.56 -8.90 -3.58
CA LEU A 11 -8.34 -10.01 -2.66
C LEU A 11 -9.66 -10.56 -2.12
N ASN A 12 -9.72 -11.88 -1.92
CA ASN A 12 -10.84 -12.51 -1.23
C ASN A 12 -10.62 -12.50 0.29
N ASP A 13 -11.60 -13.00 1.04
CA ASP A 13 -11.57 -12.93 2.49
C ASP A 13 -10.46 -13.83 3.08
N ASP A 14 -10.18 -15.00 2.46
CA ASP A 14 -9.08 -15.88 2.86
C ASP A 14 -7.70 -15.24 2.64
N ASP A 15 -7.54 -14.48 1.55
CA ASP A 15 -6.31 -13.75 1.26
C ASP A 15 -6.06 -12.67 2.32
N ILE A 16 -7.11 -11.95 2.71
CA ILE A 16 -7.05 -10.92 3.74
C ILE A 16 -6.70 -11.54 5.09
N ASP A 17 -7.34 -12.66 5.44
CA ASP A 17 -7.06 -13.39 6.67
C ASP A 17 -5.62 -13.89 6.72
N TRP A 18 -5.10 -14.37 5.59
CA TRP A 18 -3.71 -14.77 5.48
C TRP A 18 -2.75 -13.58 5.65
N ILE A 19 -3.04 -12.42 5.05
CA ILE A 19 -2.23 -11.20 5.21
C ILE A 19 -2.21 -10.75 6.68
N ILE A 20 -3.36 -10.74 7.36
CA ILE A 20 -3.44 -10.36 8.78
C ILE A 20 -2.65 -11.35 9.65
N ALA A 21 -2.78 -12.66 9.40
CA ALA A 21 -2.11 -13.68 10.18
C ALA A 21 -0.59 -13.74 9.94
N SER A 22 -0.13 -13.30 8.77
CA SER A 22 1.29 -13.34 8.38
C SER A 22 2.02 -12.01 8.57
N GLY A 23 1.27 -10.92 8.73
CA GLY A 23 1.80 -9.58 8.97
C GLY A 23 1.93 -9.23 10.44
N MET A 24 2.74 -8.22 10.73
CA MET A 24 2.87 -7.61 12.05
C MET A 24 2.16 -6.26 12.04
N ILE A 25 1.35 -6.00 13.06
CA ILE A 25 0.61 -4.73 13.18
C ILE A 25 1.33 -3.88 14.21
N GLU A 26 1.81 -2.73 13.76
CA GLU A 26 2.74 -1.90 14.53
C GLU A 26 2.26 -0.46 14.58
N LYS A 27 2.38 0.15 15.77
CA LYS A 27 2.24 1.59 15.93
C LYS A 27 3.61 2.21 15.67
N ILE A 28 3.69 3.03 14.65
CA ILE A 28 4.90 3.72 14.22
C ILE A 28 4.76 5.19 14.63
N ALA A 29 5.74 5.70 15.37
CA ALA A 29 5.77 7.10 15.77
C ALA A 29 6.01 8.00 14.55
N ALA A 30 5.55 9.24 14.61
CA ALA A 30 5.92 10.25 13.60
C ALA A 30 7.45 10.33 13.40
N GLU A 31 7.87 10.75 12.21
CA GLU A 31 9.27 10.93 11.81
C GLU A 31 10.09 9.62 11.84
N THR A 32 9.42 8.47 11.69
CA THR A 32 10.08 7.16 11.62
C THR A 32 10.18 6.68 10.18
N VAL A 33 11.41 6.41 9.74
CA VAL A 33 11.73 5.85 8.42
C VAL A 33 11.42 4.35 8.40
N LEU A 34 10.54 3.94 7.49
CA LEU A 34 10.16 2.53 7.27
C LEU A 34 10.90 1.93 6.06
N ILE A 35 11.17 2.74 5.04
CA ILE A 35 11.95 2.35 3.87
C ILE A 35 13.00 3.41 3.63
N GLN A 36 14.25 3.00 3.45
CA GLN A 36 15.35 3.89 3.11
C GLN A 36 15.73 3.72 1.64
N GLU A 37 15.84 4.83 0.90
CA GLU A 37 16.29 4.81 -0.49
C GLU A 37 17.63 4.07 -0.63
N GLY A 38 17.75 3.20 -1.65
CA GLY A 38 18.95 2.43 -1.95
C GLY A 38 19.18 1.20 -1.06
N ASN A 39 18.55 1.11 0.10
CA ASN A 39 18.72 0.01 1.04
C ASN A 39 17.64 -1.06 0.85
N PRO A 40 17.99 -2.36 0.79
CA PRO A 40 17.00 -3.42 0.71
C PRO A 40 15.90 -3.30 1.78
N SER A 41 14.65 -3.53 1.37
CA SER A 41 13.50 -3.63 2.29
C SER A 41 13.03 -5.08 2.36
N ASP A 42 12.88 -5.58 3.59
CA ASP A 42 12.42 -6.94 3.88
C ASP A 42 10.89 -7.05 3.99
N TYR A 43 10.18 -5.93 3.87
CA TYR A 43 8.73 -5.86 4.10
C TYR A 43 8.01 -5.13 2.97
N LEU A 44 6.77 -5.57 2.75
CA LEU A 44 5.72 -4.82 2.09
C LEU A 44 4.83 -4.23 3.19
N TYR A 45 4.46 -2.97 3.07
CA TYR A 45 3.68 -2.29 4.10
C TYR A 45 2.30 -1.90 3.60
N LEU A 46 1.31 -1.99 4.49
CA LEU A 46 -0.02 -1.42 4.30
C LEU A 46 -0.28 -0.40 5.41
N LEU A 47 -0.58 0.85 5.01
CA LEU A 47 -0.93 1.91 5.95
C LEU A 47 -2.38 1.73 6.41
N LEU A 48 -2.58 1.38 7.68
CA LEU A 48 -3.91 1.12 8.26
C LEU A 48 -4.57 2.37 8.82
N GLU A 49 -3.76 3.28 9.36
CA GLU A 49 -4.17 4.58 9.89
C GLU A 49 -2.97 5.53 9.85
N GLY A 50 -3.19 6.81 9.58
CA GLY A 50 -2.12 7.81 9.52
C GLY A 50 -1.73 8.20 8.11
N GLU A 51 -0.49 8.67 7.97
CA GLU A 51 0.07 9.23 6.72
C GLU A 51 1.59 9.01 6.68
N VAL A 52 2.09 8.70 5.48
CA VAL A 52 3.53 8.61 5.20
C VAL A 52 3.92 9.51 4.04
N VAL A 53 5.12 10.07 4.11
CA VAL A 53 5.75 10.89 3.08
C VAL A 53 6.78 10.05 2.35
N VAL A 54 6.79 10.19 1.03
CA VAL A 54 7.76 9.57 0.12
C VAL A 54 8.69 10.65 -0.39
N SER A 55 10.00 10.46 -0.20
CA SER A 55 11.02 11.41 -0.63
C SER A 55 12.14 10.73 -1.42
N VAL A 56 12.76 11.47 -2.33
CA VAL A 56 13.93 11.03 -3.10
C VAL A 56 15.09 11.99 -2.87
N ASN A 57 16.30 11.48 -2.81
CA ASN A 57 17.49 12.31 -2.65
C ASN A 57 17.89 12.95 -3.99
N VAL A 58 17.84 14.28 -4.04
CA VAL A 58 18.25 15.08 -5.21
C VAL A 58 19.33 16.06 -4.79
N LEU A 59 20.55 15.87 -5.31
CA LEU A 59 21.70 16.75 -4.99
C LEU A 59 21.89 16.93 -3.47
N GLU A 60 21.89 15.81 -2.74
CA GLU A 60 22.04 15.77 -1.26
C GLU A 60 20.88 16.40 -0.47
N ASN A 61 19.76 16.72 -1.13
CA ASN A 61 18.56 17.21 -0.47
C ASN A 61 17.40 16.23 -0.65
N ALA A 62 16.72 15.88 0.44
CA ALA A 62 15.49 15.12 0.38
C ALA A 62 14.38 15.97 -0.26
N LYS A 63 13.85 15.51 -1.39
CA LYS A 63 12.70 16.12 -2.06
C LYS A 63 11.50 15.21 -1.89
N GLU A 64 10.43 15.72 -1.27
CA GLU A 64 9.14 15.03 -1.21
C GLU A 64 8.56 14.89 -2.63
N VAL A 65 8.10 13.69 -2.96
CA VAL A 65 7.53 13.34 -4.26
C VAL A 65 6.11 12.81 -4.17
N ALA A 66 5.67 12.34 -3.00
CA ALA A 66 4.29 11.91 -2.78
C ALA A 66 3.98 11.83 -1.28
N THR A 67 2.70 11.97 -0.96
CA THR A 67 2.14 11.62 0.35
C THR A 67 1.17 10.45 0.16
N LEU A 68 1.30 9.42 1.01
CA LEU A 68 0.42 8.24 1.01
C LEU A 68 -0.43 8.21 2.28
N GLY A 69 -1.70 7.93 2.10
CA GLY A 69 -2.69 7.87 3.17
C GLY A 69 -3.17 6.46 3.49
N THR A 70 -4.10 6.42 4.45
CA THR A 70 -4.76 5.19 4.89
C THR A 70 -5.29 4.34 3.72
N GLY A 71 -4.99 3.05 3.74
CA GLY A 71 -5.37 2.06 2.74
C GLY A 71 -4.38 1.89 1.59
N GLU A 72 -3.30 2.68 1.56
CA GLU A 72 -2.26 2.57 0.54
C GLU A 72 -1.15 1.58 0.93
N VAL A 73 -0.57 0.96 -0.10
CA VAL A 73 0.53 0.00 0.02
C VAL A 73 1.82 0.69 -0.40
N PHE A 74 2.93 0.40 0.30
CA PHE A 74 4.26 0.89 -0.08
C PHE A 74 5.35 -0.16 0.12
N GLY A 75 6.43 -0.05 -0.65
CA GLY A 75 7.48 -1.08 -0.76
C GLY A 75 7.20 -2.13 -1.83
N GLU A 76 6.09 -1.98 -2.57
CA GLU A 76 5.63 -2.87 -3.62
C GLU A 76 6.55 -2.90 -4.82
N MET A 77 7.17 -1.78 -5.20
CA MET A 77 8.04 -1.71 -6.38
C MET A 77 9.25 -2.65 -6.22
N SER A 78 9.98 -2.48 -5.11
CA SER A 78 11.09 -3.36 -4.76
C SER A 78 10.65 -4.81 -4.62
N PHE A 79 9.43 -5.04 -4.09
CA PHE A 79 8.86 -6.38 -3.99
C PHE A 79 8.70 -7.05 -5.36
N ILE A 80 8.17 -6.32 -6.35
CA ILE A 80 7.87 -6.86 -7.68
C ILE A 80 9.14 -7.10 -8.50
N ASP A 81 10.03 -6.11 -8.58
CA ASP A 81 11.14 -6.13 -9.54
C ASP A 81 12.48 -6.58 -8.92
N GLY A 82 12.52 -6.75 -7.60
CA GLY A 82 13.70 -7.19 -6.86
C GLY A 82 14.78 -6.13 -6.67
N ARG A 83 14.53 -4.87 -7.04
CA ARG A 83 15.48 -3.77 -6.91
C ARG A 83 15.41 -3.13 -5.53
N SER A 84 16.48 -2.46 -5.13
CA SER A 84 16.45 -1.57 -3.97
C SER A 84 15.38 -0.48 -4.14
N PRO A 85 14.76 -0.01 -3.05
CA PRO A 85 13.83 1.10 -3.06
C PRO A 85 14.40 2.33 -3.75
N SER A 86 13.60 2.97 -4.58
CA SER A 86 13.95 4.20 -5.30
C SER A 86 13.65 5.47 -4.51
N ALA A 87 13.10 5.34 -3.30
CA ALA A 87 12.68 6.45 -2.46
C ALA A 87 12.72 6.04 -0.99
N THR A 88 12.83 7.03 -0.12
CA THR A 88 12.65 6.92 1.33
C THR A 88 11.16 7.08 1.65
N VAL A 89 10.67 6.30 2.60
CA VAL A 89 9.29 6.40 3.11
C VAL A 89 9.34 6.57 4.62
N GLU A 90 8.75 7.65 5.09
CA GLU A 90 8.76 8.08 6.49
C GLU A 90 7.35 8.45 6.94
N THR A 91 7.02 8.21 8.20
CA THR A 91 5.74 8.61 8.79
C THR A 91 5.70 10.13 9.05
N SER A 92 4.70 10.84 8.54
CA SER A 92 4.51 12.28 8.85
C SER A 92 3.79 12.49 10.19
N GLN A 93 3.11 11.46 10.68
CA GLN A 93 2.39 11.43 11.94
C GLN A 93 2.38 10.01 12.53
N ASN A 94 1.98 9.89 13.81
CA ASN A 94 1.76 8.58 14.42
C ASN A 94 0.81 7.74 13.55
N SER A 95 1.27 6.57 13.14
CA SER A 95 0.62 5.75 12.13
C SER A 95 0.48 4.31 12.62
N LEU A 96 -0.55 3.61 12.12
CA LEU A 96 -0.74 2.18 12.30
C LEU A 96 -0.41 1.50 10.98
N VAL A 97 0.52 0.55 10.99
CA VAL A 97 1.03 -0.10 9.79
C VAL A 97 0.93 -1.62 9.95
N LEU A 98 0.56 -2.31 8.87
CA LEU A 98 0.76 -3.75 8.74
C LEU A 98 2.02 -3.99 7.92
N SER A 99 3.03 -4.58 8.55
CA SER A 99 4.31 -4.98 7.96
C SER A 99 4.25 -6.46 7.55
N LEU A 100 4.23 -6.74 6.25
CA LEU A 100 4.17 -8.10 5.71
C LEU A 100 5.57 -8.55 5.25
N PRO A 101 6.17 -9.60 5.86
CA PRO A 101 7.49 -10.08 5.44
C PRO A 101 7.50 -10.51 3.98
N ARG A 102 8.49 -10.02 3.23
CA ARG A 102 8.67 -10.32 1.80
C ARG A 102 8.80 -11.82 1.55
N SER A 103 9.50 -12.54 2.43
CA SER A 103 9.70 -13.98 2.31
C SER A 103 8.39 -14.77 2.39
N LEU A 104 7.48 -14.38 3.30
CA LEU A 104 6.17 -15.02 3.45
C LEU A 104 5.28 -14.73 2.24
N LEU A 105 5.26 -13.48 1.78
CA LEU A 105 4.51 -13.10 0.59
C LEU A 105 5.03 -13.83 -0.66
N ALA A 106 6.35 -13.88 -0.86
CA ALA A 106 6.95 -14.62 -1.96
C ALA A 106 6.59 -16.12 -1.92
N SER A 107 6.64 -16.74 -0.74
CA SER A 107 6.20 -18.13 -0.56
C SER A 107 4.74 -18.31 -0.94
N ARG A 108 3.84 -17.44 -0.45
CA ARG A 108 2.41 -17.51 -0.74
C ARG A 108 2.10 -17.36 -2.22
N LEU A 109 2.74 -16.41 -2.90
CA LEU A 109 2.60 -16.22 -4.35
C LEU A 109 3.05 -17.45 -5.15
N SER A 110 4.07 -18.17 -4.68
CA SER A 110 4.55 -19.38 -5.36
C SER A 110 3.67 -20.61 -5.15
N GLN A 111 2.94 -20.67 -4.03
CA GLN A 111 2.17 -21.83 -3.61
C GLN A 111 0.68 -21.74 -3.97
N ASP A 112 0.14 -20.53 -4.08
CA ASP A 112 -1.28 -20.29 -4.36
C ASP A 112 -1.44 -19.41 -5.60
N VAL A 113 -1.73 -20.05 -6.73
CA VAL A 113 -1.95 -19.38 -8.02
C VAL A 113 -3.15 -18.43 -7.97
N GLY A 114 -4.18 -18.75 -7.18
CA GLY A 114 -5.37 -17.90 -7.03
C GLY A 114 -5.03 -16.61 -6.29
N PHE A 115 -4.33 -16.72 -5.16
CA PHE A 115 -3.81 -15.58 -4.41
C PHE A 115 -2.88 -14.74 -5.30
N ALA A 116 -1.96 -15.38 -6.02
CA ALA A 116 -1.02 -14.68 -6.91
C ALA A 116 -1.71 -13.89 -8.02
N ALA A 117 -2.73 -14.46 -8.65
CA ALA A 117 -3.49 -13.77 -9.68
C ALA A 117 -4.20 -12.51 -9.14
N ARG A 118 -4.87 -12.63 -7.98
CA ARG A 118 -5.59 -11.51 -7.36
C ARG A 118 -4.63 -10.44 -6.84
N PHE A 119 -3.55 -10.84 -6.17
CA PHE A 119 -2.52 -9.93 -5.66
C PHE A 119 -1.83 -9.16 -6.79
N ASN A 120 -1.36 -9.85 -7.84
CA ASN A 120 -0.71 -9.20 -8.97
C ASN A 120 -1.65 -8.25 -9.71
N ARG A 121 -2.93 -8.61 -9.84
CA ARG A 121 -3.96 -7.72 -10.41
C ARG A 121 -4.16 -6.47 -9.55
N ALA A 122 -4.27 -6.62 -8.24
CA ALA A 122 -4.35 -5.50 -7.30
C ALA A 122 -3.17 -4.53 -7.45
N ILE A 123 -1.94 -5.06 -7.45
CA ILE A 123 -0.74 -4.24 -7.57
C ILE A 123 -0.65 -3.58 -8.94
N ALA A 124 -1.02 -4.27 -10.03
CA ALA A 124 -1.06 -3.67 -11.37
C ALA A 124 -2.04 -2.49 -11.44
N LEU A 125 -3.23 -2.62 -10.86
CA LEU A 125 -4.20 -1.54 -10.78
C LEU A 125 -3.68 -0.37 -9.95
N PHE A 126 -3.09 -0.67 -8.79
CA PHE A 126 -2.50 0.33 -7.90
C PHE A 126 -1.40 1.14 -8.59
N LEU A 127 -0.42 0.46 -9.19
CA LEU A 127 0.67 1.12 -9.93
C LEU A 127 0.16 1.89 -11.15
N SER A 128 -0.85 1.38 -11.85
CA SER A 128 -1.49 2.08 -12.96
C SER A 128 -2.16 3.40 -12.51
N SER A 129 -2.83 3.38 -11.35
CA SER A 129 -3.42 4.58 -10.74
C SER A 129 -2.33 5.57 -10.31
N ARG A 130 -1.28 5.10 -9.62
CA ARG A 130 -0.15 5.94 -9.21
C ARG A 130 0.56 6.60 -10.38
N LEU A 131 0.79 5.86 -11.47
CA LEU A 131 1.42 6.41 -12.66
C LEU A 131 0.57 7.51 -13.29
N ARG A 132 -0.76 7.32 -13.38
CA ARG A 132 -1.66 8.38 -13.88
C ARG A 132 -1.55 9.66 -13.05
N ILE A 133 -1.55 9.55 -11.73
CA ILE A 133 -1.44 10.70 -10.81
C ILE A 133 -0.08 11.38 -10.98
N ALA A 134 1.01 10.62 -10.96
CA ALA A 134 2.36 11.16 -11.11
C ALA A 134 2.54 11.88 -12.46
N LEU A 135 1.92 11.38 -13.54
CA LEU A 135 1.97 12.04 -14.85
C LEU A 135 1.18 13.36 -14.89
N THR A 136 0.12 13.51 -14.09
CA THR A 136 -0.60 14.79 -13.95
C THR A 136 0.24 15.83 -13.21
N GLU A 137 0.97 15.42 -12.18
CA GLU A 137 1.80 16.32 -11.35
C GLU A 137 3.08 16.80 -12.05
N LEU A 138 3.53 16.10 -13.10
CA LEU A 138 4.73 16.44 -13.87
C LEU A 138 4.52 17.55 -14.92
N ASP A 139 3.36 18.22 -14.94
CA ASP A 139 2.95 19.32 -15.85
C ASP A 139 3.52 19.19 -17.27
N PHE A 140 2.98 18.24 -18.04
CA PHE A 140 3.28 18.09 -19.46
C PHE A 140 2.44 19.00 -20.38
N GLY A 141 1.83 20.09 -19.86
CA GLY A 141 1.14 21.08 -20.70
C GLY A 141 -0.05 20.55 -21.50
N LYS A 142 -0.78 19.54 -20.99
CA LYS A 142 -2.03 19.04 -21.57
C LYS A 142 -3.11 18.96 -20.51
N ASP A 143 -4.33 19.33 -20.91
CA ASP A 143 -5.57 19.02 -20.20
C ASP A 143 -5.75 17.50 -20.13
N PHE A 144 -5.07 16.84 -19.20
CA PHE A 144 -5.37 15.45 -18.88
C PHE A 144 -6.66 15.42 -18.06
N VAL A 145 -7.65 14.70 -18.59
CA VAL A 145 -8.88 14.29 -17.90
C VAL A 145 -8.54 13.87 -16.47
N HIS A 146 -9.30 14.35 -15.49
CA HIS A 146 -9.02 14.07 -14.09
C HIS A 146 -9.00 12.54 -13.86
N PRO A 147 -8.05 11.98 -13.09
CA PRO A 147 -7.93 10.54 -12.86
C PRO A 147 -9.21 9.86 -12.33
N ASP A 148 -10.07 10.65 -11.68
CA ASP A 148 -11.34 10.21 -11.11
C ASP A 148 -12.46 10.08 -12.17
N GLU A 149 -12.30 10.59 -13.40
CA GLU A 149 -13.37 10.62 -14.43
C GLU A 149 -13.45 9.36 -15.31
N GLU A 150 -12.46 8.46 -15.29
CA GLU A 150 -12.49 7.20 -16.06
C GLU A 150 -12.03 5.98 -15.24
N LEU A 151 -12.51 5.84 -13.99
CA LEU A 151 -12.45 4.51 -13.37
C LEU A 151 -13.27 3.55 -14.24
N SER A 152 -12.66 2.45 -14.69
CA SER A 152 -13.40 1.43 -15.44
C SER A 152 -14.63 0.99 -14.64
N PRO A 153 -15.78 0.67 -15.27
CA PRO A 153 -16.99 0.26 -14.56
C PRO A 153 -16.74 -0.85 -13.51
N VAL A 154 -15.83 -1.78 -13.82
CA VAL A 154 -15.40 -2.86 -12.93
C VAL A 154 -14.75 -2.35 -11.63
N LEU A 155 -13.97 -1.27 -11.69
CA LEU A 155 -13.34 -0.66 -10.51
C LEU A 155 -14.37 0.06 -9.63
N LEU A 156 -15.37 0.69 -10.25
CA LEU A 156 -16.47 1.34 -9.54
C LEU A 156 -17.35 0.33 -8.81
N GLU A 157 -17.62 -0.83 -9.43
CA GLU A 157 -18.37 -1.93 -8.82
C GLU A 157 -17.68 -2.53 -7.60
N ASN A 158 -16.36 -2.65 -7.62
CA ASN A 158 -15.60 -3.28 -6.53
C ASN A 158 -15.32 -2.34 -5.35
N LEU A 159 -15.47 -1.02 -5.51
CA LEU A 159 -15.12 -0.04 -4.48
C LEU A 159 -15.92 -0.19 -3.16
N PRO A 160 -17.24 -0.43 -3.16
CA PRO A 160 -18.00 -0.65 -1.93
C PRO A 160 -17.53 -1.91 -1.18
N LEU A 161 -17.26 -3.00 -1.91
CA LEU A 161 -16.76 -4.25 -1.33
C LEU A 161 -15.35 -4.05 -0.75
N ALA A 162 -14.49 -3.37 -1.49
CA ALA A 162 -13.14 -3.04 -1.04
C ALA A 162 -13.20 -2.27 0.29
N ARG A 163 -14.09 -1.29 0.39
CA ARG A 163 -14.27 -0.47 1.60
C ARG A 163 -14.78 -1.29 2.77
N ALA A 164 -15.80 -2.11 2.55
CA ALA A 164 -16.35 -2.98 3.57
C ALA A 164 -15.28 -3.94 4.14
N ARG A 165 -14.42 -4.49 3.28
CA ARG A 165 -13.32 -5.38 3.68
C ARG A 165 -12.25 -4.69 4.50
N PHE A 166 -11.85 -3.48 4.12
CA PHE A 166 -10.88 -2.73 4.92
C PHE A 166 -11.44 -2.27 6.25
N ASP A 167 -12.69 -1.78 6.27
CA ASP A 167 -13.38 -1.43 7.52
C ASP A 167 -13.52 -2.67 8.42
N TRP A 168 -13.78 -3.84 7.84
CA TRP A 168 -13.80 -5.12 8.56
C TRP A 168 -12.42 -5.52 9.10
N LEU A 169 -11.36 -5.39 8.29
CA LEU A 169 -9.98 -5.62 8.72
C LEU A 169 -9.63 -4.72 9.91
N LEU A 170 -9.92 -3.42 9.84
CA LEU A 170 -9.65 -2.48 10.93
C LEU A 170 -10.42 -2.86 12.20
N LYS A 171 -11.68 -3.30 12.09
CA LYS A 171 -12.45 -3.81 13.24
C LYS A 171 -11.83 -5.07 13.83
N ARG A 172 -11.41 -6.02 13.00
CA ARG A 172 -10.79 -7.28 13.44
C ARG A 172 -9.47 -7.01 14.19
N ILE A 173 -8.65 -6.10 13.66
CA ILE A 173 -7.40 -5.68 14.30
C ILE A 173 -7.66 -5.03 15.65
N LYS A 174 -8.61 -4.08 15.71
CA LYS A 174 -8.99 -3.41 16.97
C LYS A 174 -9.53 -4.39 18.00
N ASN A 175 -10.29 -5.40 17.58
CA ASN A 175 -10.81 -6.44 18.47
C ASN A 175 -9.73 -7.43 18.93
N SER A 176 -8.73 -7.74 18.09
CA SER A 176 -7.60 -8.60 18.46
C SER A 176 -6.64 -7.90 19.43
N ALA A 177 -6.43 -6.59 19.28
CA ALA A 177 -5.62 -5.78 20.18
C ALA A 177 -6.26 -5.59 21.58
N TYR A 178 -7.54 -5.94 21.75
CA TYR A 178 -8.21 -5.98 23.06
C TYR A 178 -7.86 -7.23 23.90
N LEU A 179 -7.16 -8.21 23.34
CA LEU A 179 -6.74 -9.42 24.08
C LEU A 179 -5.31 -9.35 24.65
N GLU A 180 -4.56 -8.26 24.44
CA GLU A 180 -3.23 -8.06 25.05
C GLU A 180 -3.24 -7.10 26.26
N ASN A 181 -4.42 -6.65 26.72
CA ASN A 181 -4.56 -5.78 27.90
C ASN A 181 -5.63 -6.25 28.91
N LEU A 182 -5.75 -7.57 29.12
CA LEU A 182 -6.48 -8.16 30.25
C LEU A 182 -5.54 -9.04 31.10
#